data_AF-A0AAN8CYG5-F1
#
_entry.id   AF-A0AAN8CYG5-F1
#
_cell.length_a   1.000
_cell.length_b   1.000
_cell.length_c   1.000
_cell.angle_alpha   90.00
_cell.angle_beta   90.00
_cell.angle_gamma   90.00
#
_symmetry.space_group_name_H-M   'P 1'
#
loop_
_entity.id
_entity.type
_entity.pdbx_description
1 polymer ?
#
loop_
_entity_poly.entity_id
_entity_poly.type
_entity_poly.pdbx_seq_one_letter_code
_entity_poly.pdbx_strand_id
1 'polypeptide(L)' 'MMRQGGHVALALMSSLLLLWRHAAAIEVPQDPKILQELKQPPTIVKQSVKDYIVDPRDNIIIECEAKGNPLPT' A
#
# COMPACT_ATOMS: atom_id res chain seq x y z
N MET A 1 44.19 26.61 -16.64
CA MET A 1 43.59 26.01 -15.43
C MET A 1 42.06 26.04 -15.37
N MET A 2 41.36 27.01 -15.98
CA MET A 2 39.88 27.13 -15.87
C MET A 2 39.04 26.04 -16.59
N ARG A 3 39.60 25.36 -17.60
CA ARG A 3 38.86 24.33 -18.37
C ARG A 3 38.55 23.07 -17.56
N GLN A 4 39.42 22.70 -16.62
CA GLN A 4 39.32 21.43 -15.87
C GLN A 4 38.26 21.50 -14.75
N GLY A 5 38.11 22.66 -14.09
CA GLY A 5 37.10 22.87 -13.04
C GLY A 5 35.66 22.83 -13.55
N GLY A 6 35.42 23.30 -14.79
CA GLY A 6 34.11 23.24 -15.43
C GLY A 6 33.65 21.81 -15.73
N HIS A 7 34.56 20.93 -16.19
CA HIS A 7 34.25 19.52 -16.43
C HIS A 7 33.92 18.75 -15.15
N VAL A 8 34.62 19.05 -14.05
CA VAL A 8 34.33 18.44 -12.74
C VAL A 8 32.98 18.88 -12.21
N ALA A 9 32.64 20.18 -12.31
CA ALA A 9 31.33 20.68 -11.91
C ALA A 9 30.19 20.06 -12.74
N LEU A 10 30.37 19.93 -14.05
CA LEU A 10 29.37 19.34 -14.93
C LEU A 10 29.15 17.84 -14.63
N ALA A 11 30.22 17.11 -14.33
CA ALA A 11 30.15 15.72 -13.93
C ALA A 11 29.40 15.55 -12.60
N LEU A 12 29.70 16.38 -11.60
CA LEU A 12 29.03 16.34 -10.29
C LEU A 12 27.53 16.67 -10.41
N MET A 13 27.17 17.69 -11.20
CA MET A 13 25.76 18.04 -11.44
C MET A 13 25.01 16.93 -12.17
N SER A 14 25.65 16.31 -13.17
CA SER A 14 25.11 15.14 -13.88
C SER A 14 24.87 13.98 -12.90
N SER A 15 25.87 13.61 -12.10
CA SER A 15 25.75 12.56 -11.09
C SER A 15 24.61 12.84 -10.11
N LEU A 16 24.49 14.07 -9.60
CA LEU A 16 23.41 14.45 -8.69
C LEU A 16 22.01 14.29 -9.32
N LEU A 17 21.86 14.71 -10.58
CA LEU A 17 20.62 14.55 -11.35
C LEU A 17 20.27 13.07 -11.57
N LEU A 18 21.27 12.22 -11.84
CA LEU A 18 21.06 10.78 -11.97
C LEU A 18 20.62 10.15 -10.65
N LEU A 19 21.24 10.51 -9.51
CA LEU A 19 20.83 10.01 -8.20
C LEU A 19 19.40 10.44 -7.84
N TRP A 20 19.02 11.68 -8.16
CA TRP A 20 17.66 12.17 -7.88
C TRP A 20 16.59 11.40 -8.66
N ARG A 21 16.86 11.03 -9.91
CA ARG A 21 15.93 10.21 -10.72
C ARG A 21 15.70 8.82 -10.12
N HIS A 22 16.67 8.26 -9.42
CA HIS A 22 16.54 6.94 -8.77
C HIS A 22 15.92 7.04 -7.37
N ALA A 23 15.95 8.23 -6.77
CA ALA A 23 15.28 8.53 -5.50
C ALA A 23 13.81 8.96 -5.67
N ALA A 24 13.28 8.93 -6.90
CA ALA A 24 11.86 9.15 -7.13
C ALA A 24 11.07 8.08 -6.36
N ALA A 25 10.16 8.52 -5.49
CA ALA A 25 9.29 7.61 -4.76
C ALA A 25 8.43 6.82 -5.75
N ILE A 26 8.20 5.53 -5.46
CA ILE A 26 7.25 4.72 -6.22
C ILE A 26 5.87 5.35 -6.02
N GLU A 27 5.37 6.01 -7.06
CA GLU A 27 4.01 6.52 -7.09
C GLU A 27 3.06 5.31 -7.13
N VAL A 28 2.37 5.08 -6.02
CA VAL A 28 1.31 4.07 -5.96
C VAL A 28 0.18 4.55 -6.86
N PRO A 29 -0.22 3.78 -7.89
CA PRO A 29 -1.32 4.15 -8.75
C PRO A 29 -2.59 4.36 -7.92
N GLN A 30 -3.13 5.58 -7.91
CA GLN A 30 -4.39 5.89 -7.21
C GLN A 30 -5.64 5.43 -7.99
N ASP A 31 -5.46 4.71 -9.09
CA ASP A 31 -6.59 4.18 -9.83
C ASP A 31 -7.28 3.08 -8.99
N PRO A 32 -8.55 3.26 -8.60
CA PRO A 32 -9.26 2.32 -7.74
C PRO A 32 -9.44 0.94 -8.38
N LYS A 33 -9.44 0.83 -9.71
CA LYS A 33 -9.50 -0.46 -10.41
C LYS A 33 -8.20 -1.23 -10.23
N ILE A 34 -7.05 -0.55 -10.32
CA ILE A 34 -5.73 -1.17 -10.14
C ILE A 34 -5.58 -1.67 -8.70
N LEU A 35 -6.06 -0.89 -7.72
CA LEU A 35 -6.03 -1.29 -6.31
C LEU A 35 -6.91 -2.50 -6.00
N GLN A 36 -7.99 -2.72 -6.77
CA GLN A 36 -8.89 -3.85 -6.59
C GLN A 36 -8.35 -5.15 -7.21
N GLU A 37 -7.64 -5.05 -8.33
CA GLU A 37 -6.97 -6.19 -9.00
C GLU A 37 -5.71 -6.66 -8.27
N LEU A 38 -5.13 -5.83 -7.40
CA LEU A 38 -3.97 -6.21 -6.60
C LEU A 38 -4.35 -7.33 -5.63
N LYS A 39 -3.48 -8.34 -5.47
CA LYS A 39 -3.66 -9.33 -4.41
C LYS A 39 -3.63 -8.65 -3.05
N GLN A 40 -4.67 -8.88 -2.26
CA GLN A 40 -4.84 -8.29 -0.94
C GLN A 40 -5.09 -9.39 0.08
N PRO A 41 -4.48 -9.30 1.27
CA PRO A 41 -4.77 -10.23 2.35
C PRO A 41 -6.24 -10.09 2.80
N PRO A 42 -6.83 -11.17 3.33
CA PRO A 42 -8.14 -11.09 3.94
C PRO A 42 -8.11 -10.13 5.13
N THR A 43 -9.02 -9.16 5.11
CA THR A 43 -9.20 -8.13 6.14
C THR A 43 -10.62 -8.26 6.67
N ILE A 44 -10.75 -8.46 7.98
CA ILE A 44 -12.05 -8.55 8.67
C ILE A 44 -12.66 -7.15 8.71
N VAL A 45 -13.84 -6.98 8.10
CA VAL A 45 -14.57 -5.71 8.03
C VAL A 45 -15.75 -5.66 8.98
N LYS A 46 -16.30 -6.82 9.35
CA LYS A 46 -17.37 -6.95 10.33
C LYS A 46 -17.15 -8.20 11.15
N GLN A 47 -17.32 -8.11 12.46
CA GLN A 47 -17.29 -9.25 13.34
C GLN A 47 -18.24 -8.99 14.52
N SER A 48 -18.86 -10.04 15.03
CA SER A 48 -19.48 -9.98 16.36
C SER A 48 -18.46 -9.55 17.41
N VAL A 49 -18.94 -8.88 18.46
CA VAL A 49 -18.11 -8.55 19.62
C VAL A 49 -17.57 -9.84 20.27
N LYS A 50 -16.41 -9.74 20.91
CA LYS A 50 -15.77 -10.87 21.58
C LYS A 50 -16.70 -11.51 22.62
N ASP A 51 -17.35 -10.68 23.43
CA ASP A 51 -18.30 -11.11 24.45
C ASP A 51 -19.73 -10.83 23.95
N TYR A 52 -20.26 -11.75 23.15
CA TYR A 52 -21.61 -11.65 22.60
C TYR A 52 -22.63 -12.29 23.55
N ILE A 53 -23.11 -11.50 24.51
CA ILE A 53 -24.10 -11.92 25.50
C ILE A 53 -25.50 -11.81 24.89
N VAL A 54 -26.21 -12.93 24.83
CA VAL A 54 -27.56 -13.04 24.28
C VAL A 54 -28.55 -13.54 25.34
N ASP A 55 -29.84 -13.21 25.20
CA ASP A 55 -30.87 -13.85 26.01
C ASP A 55 -31.05 -15.31 25.57
N PRO A 56 -31.28 -16.26 26.49
CA PRO A 56 -31.50 -17.67 26.13
C PRO A 56 -32.68 -17.93 25.19
N ARG A 57 -33.60 -16.98 25.03
CA ARG A 57 -34.75 -17.07 24.12
C ARG A 57 -34.42 -16.60 22.71
N ASP A 58 -33.29 -15.91 22.54
CA ASP A 58 -32.86 -15.34 21.26
C ASP A 58 -31.90 -16.28 20.53
N ASN A 59 -31.92 -16.22 19.19
CA ASN A 59 -30.98 -16.98 18.37
C ASN A 59 -29.59 -16.30 18.38
N ILE A 60 -28.54 -17.10 18.50
CA ILE A 60 -27.16 -16.62 18.43
C ILE A 60 -26.73 -16.52 16.97
N ILE A 61 -26.40 -15.31 16.51
CA ILE A 61 -25.82 -15.06 15.18
C ILE A 61 -24.40 -14.54 15.37
N ILE A 62 -23.41 -15.31 14.91
CA ILE A 62 -22.01 -14.89 14.88
C ILE A 62 -21.70 -14.37 13.49
N GLU A 63 -21.46 -13.07 13.39
CA GLU A 63 -21.15 -12.40 12.15
C GLU A 63 -19.63 -12.38 11.92
N CYS A 64 -19.22 -12.67 10.69
CA CYS A 64 -17.87 -12.45 10.20
C CYS A 64 -17.97 -12.07 8.72
N GLU A 65 -17.50 -10.88 8.37
CA GLU A 65 -17.35 -10.45 7.00
C GLU A 65 -15.88 -10.10 6.78
N ALA A 66 -15.28 -10.67 5.73
CA ALA A 66 -13.92 -10.40 5.33
C ALA A 66 -13.88 -9.98 3.87
N LYS A 67 -12.99 -9.03 3.55
CA LYS A 67 -12.66 -8.64 2.18
C LYS A 67 -11.22 -9.03 1.87
N GLY A 68 -10.94 -9.41 0.63
CA GLY A 68 -9.61 -9.77 0.18
C GLY A 68 -9.63 -10.09 -1.30
N ASN A 69 -8.44 -10.15 -1.90
CA ASN A 69 -8.27 -10.61 -3.27
C ASN A 69 -7.17 -11.69 -3.30
N PRO A 70 -7.51 -12.97 -3.51
CA PRO A 70 -8.83 -13.50 -3.86
C PRO A 70 -9.85 -13.41 -2.70
N LEU A 71 -11.14 -13.57 -3.03
CA LEU A 71 -12.22 -13.55 -2.05
C LEU A 71 -11.99 -14.62 -0.97
N PRO A 72 -12.15 -14.29 0.33
CA PRO A 72 -12.02 -15.25 1.42
C PRO A 72 -13.10 -16.34 1.36
N THR A 73 -12.75 -17.56 1.77
CA THR A 73 -13.66 -18.73 1.95
C THR A 73 -14.15 -18.86 3.38
#